data_AF-A0A7J6KJ49-F1
#
_entry.id   AF-A0A7J6KJ49-F1
#
_cell.length_a   1.000
_cell.length_b   1.000
_cell.length_c   1.000
_cell.angle_alpha   90.00
_cell.angle_beta   90.00
_cell.angle_gamma   90.00
#
_symmetry.space_group_name_H-M   'P 1'
#
loop_
_entity.id
_entity.type
_entity.pdbx_description
1 polymer ?
#
loop_
_entity_poly.entity_id
_entity_poly.type
_entity_poly.pdbx_seq_one_letter_code
_entity_poly.pdbx_strand_id
1 'polypeptide(L)'
;DHFTCKWIWLNDVPPPPIRSANQGDYAPRLTEEEEASLREEAKKLVDNHWIRKYDEQIDGEVHNILRWVLVPQPHKSTALRMCLDFRGLNKLIRNDVTRELINASDTLHRWRSVRKGYTLDVTKCYYCIRMDPSLFKYLAIFVNGELHCMLVLPFGLGPAPKIATAAITWLLRRVPYPVSAYLDDI
;
A
#
# COMPACT_ATOMS: atom_id res chain seq x y z
N ASP A 1 9.04 -16.61 7.92
CA ASP A 1 9.05 -15.25 8.50
C ASP A 1 8.65 -14.22 7.47
N HIS A 2 7.45 -13.63 7.60
CA HIS A 2 6.98 -12.54 6.74
C HIS A 2 6.75 -11.29 7.60
N PHE A 3 7.02 -10.11 7.04
CA PHE A 3 6.69 -8.86 7.72
C PHE A 3 5.18 -8.69 7.75
N THR A 4 4.63 -8.51 8.95
CA THR A 4 3.22 -8.20 9.15
C THR A 4 3.07 -6.77 9.64
N CYS A 5 2.23 -6.01 8.96
CA CYS A 5 1.89 -4.64 9.29
C CYS A 5 0.61 -4.60 10.11
N LYS A 6 0.74 -4.02 11.31
CA LYS A 6 -0.38 -3.58 12.13
C LYS A 6 -0.19 -2.09 12.42
N TRP A 7 -1.20 -1.27 12.18
CA TRP A 7 -1.17 0.15 12.55
C TRP A 7 -1.77 0.37 13.93
N ILE A 8 -1.56 1.57 14.45
CA ILE A 8 -2.24 1.99 15.67
C ILE A 8 -3.24 3.10 15.34
N TRP A 9 -4.38 3.07 16.00
CA TRP A 9 -5.43 4.07 15.86
C TRP A 9 -5.06 5.33 16.62
N LEU A 10 -5.52 6.50 16.15
CA LEU A 10 -5.16 7.81 16.71
C LEU A 10 -5.52 7.93 18.21
N ASN A 11 -6.65 7.33 18.61
CA ASN A 11 -7.13 7.32 19.99
C ASN A 11 -6.96 5.95 20.67
N ASP A 12 -6.06 5.10 20.13
CA ASP A 12 -5.85 3.70 20.55
C ASP A 12 -7.11 2.80 20.53
N VAL A 13 -8.22 3.31 19.99
CA VAL A 13 -9.49 2.60 19.85
C VAL A 13 -9.84 2.44 18.37
N PRO A 14 -10.16 1.22 17.90
CA PRO A 14 -10.63 0.99 16.53
C PRO A 14 -11.95 1.72 16.27
N PRO A 15 -12.11 2.38 15.10
CA PRO A 15 -13.36 3.07 14.79
C PRO A 15 -14.50 2.06 14.53
N PRO A 16 -15.76 2.48 14.80
CA PRO A 16 -16.94 1.74 14.37
C PRO A 16 -17.02 1.69 12.83
N PRO A 17 -17.95 0.91 12.24
CA PRO A 17 -18.14 0.88 10.80
C PRO A 17 -18.31 2.28 10.18
N ILE A 18 -17.43 2.61 9.23
CA ILE A 18 -17.38 3.85 8.49
C ILE A 18 -18.22 3.67 7.23
N ARG A 19 -19.42 4.26 7.24
CA ARG A 19 -20.30 4.26 6.08
C ARG A 19 -19.82 5.28 5.06
N SER A 20 -18.96 4.86 4.12
CA SER A 20 -18.65 5.66 2.94
C SER A 20 -19.86 5.63 1.99
N ALA A 21 -20.24 6.79 1.45
CA ALA A 21 -21.39 6.94 0.55
C ALA A 21 -21.18 6.33 -0.85
N ASN A 22 -19.95 6.00 -1.21
CA ASN A 22 -19.59 5.39 -2.50
C ASN A 22 -18.87 4.06 -2.26
N GLN A 23 -19.56 2.95 -2.51
CA GLN A 23 -19.11 1.58 -2.23
C GLN A 23 -18.92 0.75 -3.52
N GLY A 24 -18.76 1.36 -4.69
CA GLY A 24 -18.54 0.64 -5.96
C GLY A 24 -17.08 0.64 -6.40
N ASP A 25 -16.77 -0.13 -7.45
CA ASP A 25 -15.45 -0.23 -8.10
C ASP A 25 -14.89 1.14 -8.52
N TYR A 26 -15.25 1.61 -9.72
CA TYR A 26 -14.85 2.88 -10.32
C TYR A 26 -16.06 3.43 -11.08
N ALA A 27 -16.34 4.73 -10.95
CA ALA A 27 -17.44 5.42 -11.65
C ALA A 27 -17.08 6.30 -12.89
N PRO A 28 -15.90 6.21 -13.55
CA PRO A 28 -15.64 6.99 -14.75
C PRO A 28 -16.20 6.34 -16.02
N ARG A 29 -16.46 7.18 -17.04
CA ARG A 29 -16.62 6.71 -18.42
C ARG A 29 -15.23 6.38 -18.95
N LEU A 30 -14.92 5.10 -19.09
CA LEU A 30 -13.63 4.61 -19.58
C LEU A 30 -13.74 4.21 -21.05
N THR A 31 -12.63 4.26 -21.78
CA THR A 31 -12.52 3.60 -23.08
C THR A 31 -12.44 2.08 -22.91
N GLU A 32 -12.70 1.32 -23.98
CA GLU A 32 -12.57 -0.14 -23.95
C GLU A 32 -11.13 -0.59 -23.60
N GLU A 33 -10.12 0.14 -24.09
CA GLU A 33 -8.71 -0.12 -23.79
C GLU A 33 -8.37 0.12 -22.31
N GLU A 34 -8.87 1.21 -21.75
CA GLU A 34 -8.72 1.52 -20.32
C GLU A 34 -9.40 0.46 -19.46
N GLU A 35 -10.62 0.05 -19.81
CA GLU A 35 -11.33 -1.01 -19.09
C GLU A 35 -10.60 -2.35 -19.15
N ALA A 36 -10.09 -2.74 -20.32
CA ALA A 36 -9.29 -3.94 -20.48
C ALA A 36 -8.02 -3.89 -19.62
N SER A 37 -7.32 -2.75 -19.59
CA SER A 37 -6.14 -2.55 -18.77
C SER A 37 -6.44 -2.70 -17.28
N LEU A 38 -7.53 -2.10 -16.79
CA LEU A 38 -7.95 -2.22 -15.40
C LEU A 38 -8.36 -3.65 -15.03
N ARG A 39 -9.03 -4.37 -15.93
CA ARG A 39 -9.38 -5.79 -15.73
C ARG A 39 -8.12 -6.66 -15.61
N GLU A 40 -7.07 -6.37 -16.38
CA GLU A 40 -5.78 -7.05 -16.24
C GLU A 40 -5.07 -6.71 -14.92
N GLU A 41 -5.11 -5.45 -14.47
CA GLU A 41 -4.58 -5.05 -13.16
C GLU A 41 -5.33 -5.76 -12.03
N ALA A 42 -6.66 -5.77 -12.07
CA ALA A 42 -7.51 -6.49 -11.13
C ALA A 42 -7.17 -7.99 -11.08
N LYS A 43 -6.99 -8.62 -12.24
CA LYS A 43 -6.57 -10.03 -12.31
C LYS A 43 -5.21 -10.26 -11.64
N LYS A 44 -4.23 -9.37 -11.87
CA LYS A 44 -2.92 -9.45 -11.20
C LYS A 44 -3.05 -9.36 -9.67
N LEU A 45 -3.98 -8.56 -9.13
CA LEU A 45 -4.19 -8.49 -7.68
C LEU A 45 -4.57 -9.86 -7.10
N VAL A 46 -5.47 -10.58 -7.79
CA VAL A 46 -5.95 -11.91 -7.41
C VAL A 46 -4.86 -12.95 -7.60
N ASP A 47 -4.26 -13.02 -8.79
CA ASP A 47 -3.25 -14.04 -9.14
C ASP A 47 -2.02 -13.98 -8.21
N ASN A 48 -1.62 -12.77 -7.80
CA ASN A 48 -0.50 -12.58 -6.87
C ASN A 48 -0.88 -12.77 -5.39
N HIS A 49 -2.14 -13.12 -5.09
CA HIS A 49 -2.64 -13.28 -3.72
C HIS A 49 -2.41 -12.03 -2.85
N TRP A 50 -2.55 -10.86 -3.47
CA TRP A 50 -2.52 -9.56 -2.78
C TRP A 50 -3.89 -9.18 -2.25
N ILE A 51 -4.94 -9.75 -2.84
CA ILE A 51 -6.32 -9.66 -2.39
C ILE A 51 -6.93 -11.06 -2.30
N ARG A 52 -7.98 -11.20 -1.51
CA ARG A 52 -8.86 -12.38 -1.51
C ARG A 52 -10.31 -11.96 -1.38
N LYS A 53 -11.25 -12.82 -1.79
CA LYS A 53 -12.67 -12.61 -1.52
C LYS A 53 -12.89 -12.40 -0.01
N TYR A 54 -13.69 -11.40 0.32
CA TYR A 54 -14.02 -11.09 1.69
C TYR A 54 -14.92 -12.20 2.26
N ASP A 55 -14.64 -12.63 3.49
CA ASP A 55 -15.43 -13.66 4.15
C ASP A 55 -15.93 -13.10 5.48
N GLU A 56 -17.21 -12.72 5.54
CA GLU A 56 -17.81 -12.15 6.75
C GLU A 56 -17.82 -13.12 7.94
N GLN A 57 -17.76 -14.45 7.70
CA GLN A 57 -17.68 -15.43 8.77
C GLN A 57 -16.31 -15.45 9.43
N ILE A 58 -15.25 -15.14 8.67
CA ILE A 58 -13.85 -15.15 9.13
C ILE A 58 -13.41 -13.74 9.56
N ASP A 59 -13.71 -12.72 8.76
CA ASP A 59 -13.22 -11.34 8.92
C ASP A 59 -14.18 -10.48 9.76
N GLY A 60 -15.40 -10.94 9.98
CA GLY A 60 -16.47 -10.22 10.66
C GLY A 60 -17.22 -9.23 9.76
N GLU A 61 -17.97 -8.33 10.38
CA GLU A 61 -18.67 -7.25 9.67
C GLU A 61 -17.66 -6.34 8.93
N VAL A 62 -18.02 -5.91 7.73
CA VAL A 62 -17.24 -4.93 6.97
C VAL A 62 -17.31 -3.58 7.66
N HIS A 63 -16.16 -3.06 8.11
CA HIS A 63 -16.10 -1.75 8.77
C HIS A 63 -15.79 -0.61 7.80
N ASN A 64 -15.12 -0.86 6.68
CA ASN A 64 -14.84 0.18 5.69
C ASN A 64 -14.58 -0.43 4.33
N ILE A 65 -15.18 0.16 3.29
CA ILE A 65 -14.93 -0.18 1.89
C ILE A 65 -14.15 0.97 1.26
N LEU A 66 -12.90 0.69 0.89
CA LEU A 66 -12.03 1.62 0.19
C LEU A 66 -12.47 1.74 -1.27
N ARG A 67 -12.49 2.98 -1.74
CA ARG A 67 -12.84 3.31 -3.12
C ARG A 67 -11.59 3.33 -3.99
N TRP A 68 -11.71 2.85 -5.23
CA TRP A 68 -10.70 3.09 -6.24
C TRP A 68 -10.77 4.49 -6.84
N VAL A 69 -9.59 5.07 -7.03
CA VAL A 69 -9.33 6.33 -7.69
C VAL A 69 -8.39 6.04 -8.84
N LEU A 70 -8.83 6.33 -10.05
CA LEU A 70 -8.01 6.18 -11.24
C LEU A 70 -7.17 7.44 -11.42
N VAL A 71 -5.85 7.27 -11.47
CA VAL A 71 -4.90 8.38 -11.64
C VAL A 71 -4.31 8.31 -13.04
N PRO A 72 -4.51 9.35 -13.88
CA PRO A 72 -3.90 9.41 -15.20
C PRO A 72 -2.36 9.40 -15.15
N GLN A 73 -1.76 8.65 -16.07
CA GLN A 73 -0.31 8.54 -16.24
C GLN A 73 0.09 8.81 -17.69
N PRO A 74 0.01 10.07 -18.17
CA PRO A 74 0.13 10.42 -19.59
C PRO A 74 1.47 10.06 -20.25
N HIS A 75 2.50 9.70 -19.47
CA HIS A 75 3.84 9.36 -19.95
C HIS A 75 4.25 7.91 -19.61
N LYS A 76 3.30 7.04 -19.30
CA LYS A 76 3.54 5.63 -18.98
C LYS A 76 2.79 4.72 -19.94
N SER A 77 3.28 3.49 -20.09
CA SER A 77 2.62 2.46 -20.90
C SER A 77 1.22 2.12 -20.41
N THR A 78 0.99 2.22 -19.09
CA THR A 78 -0.32 2.12 -18.48
C THR A 78 -0.90 3.52 -18.35
N ALA A 79 -2.00 3.81 -19.04
CA ALA A 79 -2.60 5.15 -19.08
C ALA A 79 -3.28 5.57 -17.77
N LEU A 80 -3.79 4.61 -17.00
CA LEU A 80 -4.47 4.82 -15.73
C LEU A 80 -3.88 3.91 -14.66
N ARG A 81 -3.63 4.46 -13.46
CA ARG A 81 -3.22 3.69 -12.30
C ARG A 81 -4.38 3.50 -11.34
N MET A 82 -4.64 2.26 -10.91
CA MET A 82 -5.54 1.96 -9.80
C MET A 82 -4.90 2.38 -8.46
N CYS A 83 -5.50 3.36 -7.79
CA CYS A 83 -5.12 3.80 -6.44
C CYS A 83 -6.29 3.66 -5.47
N LEU A 84 -6.03 3.35 -4.21
CA LEU A 84 -7.08 3.30 -3.17
C LEU A 84 -7.17 4.64 -2.43
N ASP A 85 -8.38 5.10 -2.16
CA ASP A 85 -8.62 6.34 -1.41
C ASP A 85 -8.55 6.12 0.10
N PHE A 86 -7.37 6.34 0.67
CA PHE A 86 -7.14 6.28 2.11
C PHE A 86 -7.42 7.58 2.86
N ARG A 87 -7.89 8.66 2.21
CA ARG A 87 -8.00 9.98 2.86
C ARG A 87 -8.87 9.97 4.10
N GLY A 88 -9.97 9.22 4.09
CA GLY A 88 -10.84 9.06 5.26
C GLY A 88 -10.16 8.25 6.37
N LEU A 89 -9.64 7.07 6.01
CA LEU A 89 -9.02 6.14 6.95
C LEU A 89 -7.74 6.71 7.59
N ASN A 90 -6.93 7.44 6.83
CA ASN A 90 -5.69 8.07 7.32
C ASN A 90 -5.92 9.08 8.44
N LYS A 91 -7.12 9.68 8.55
CA LYS A 91 -7.46 10.59 9.67
C LYS A 91 -7.62 9.86 11.01
N LEU A 92 -7.85 8.54 10.96
CA LEU A 92 -8.12 7.70 12.12
C LEU A 92 -6.89 6.92 12.56
N ILE A 93 -5.85 6.87 11.72
CA ILE A 93 -4.63 6.12 11.96
C ILE A 93 -3.56 7.06 12.52
N ARG A 94 -2.90 6.62 13.58
CA ARG A 94 -1.74 7.31 14.13
C ARG A 94 -0.60 7.27 13.12
N ASN A 95 -0.17 8.44 12.68
CA ASN A 95 0.96 8.62 11.77
C ASN A 95 1.98 9.55 12.41
N ASP A 96 2.63 9.08 13.49
CA ASP A 96 3.58 9.88 14.27
C ASP A 96 4.70 10.41 13.38
N VAL A 97 4.74 11.72 13.20
CA VAL A 97 5.73 12.43 12.36
C VAL A 97 7.16 12.17 12.86
N THR A 98 7.32 11.89 14.16
CA THR A 98 8.58 11.75 14.89
C THR A 98 9.28 10.40 14.76
N ARG A 99 8.68 9.39 14.12
CA ARG A 99 9.37 8.12 13.90
C ARG A 99 10.37 8.29 12.75
N GLU A 100 11.61 8.60 13.12
CA GLU A 100 12.78 8.91 12.29
C GLU A 100 12.67 8.39 10.85
N LEU A 101 12.14 9.24 9.96
CA LEU A 101 12.40 9.06 8.54
C LEU A 101 13.85 9.44 8.32
N ILE A 102 14.61 8.52 7.73
CA ILE A 102 15.96 8.76 7.25
C ILE A 102 15.96 10.09 6.48
N ASN A 103 16.79 11.05 6.89
CA ASN A 103 16.85 12.35 6.22
C ASN A 103 17.25 12.13 4.74
N ALA A 104 16.33 12.49 3.84
CA ALA A 104 16.51 12.35 2.40
C ALA A 104 17.75 13.11 1.93
N SER A 105 17.96 14.33 2.42
CA SER A 105 19.09 15.18 2.04
C SER A 105 20.42 14.54 2.42
N ASP A 106 20.54 14.07 3.66
CA ASP A 106 21.80 13.49 4.16
C ASP A 106 22.13 12.17 3.48
N THR A 107 21.09 11.40 3.13
CA THR A 107 21.27 10.12 2.43
C THR A 107 21.68 10.34 0.99
N LEU A 108 21.00 11.23 0.27
CA LEU A 108 21.38 11.62 -1.09
C LEU A 108 22.77 12.26 -1.14
N HIS A 109 23.14 13.07 -0.16
CA HIS A 109 24.48 13.66 -0.07
C HIS A 109 25.56 12.58 0.10
N ARG A 110 25.31 11.60 0.98
CA ARG A 110 26.19 10.43 1.15
C ARG A 110 26.29 9.60 -0.13
N TRP A 111 25.19 9.41 -0.87
CA TRP A 111 25.23 8.65 -2.13
C TRP A 111 26.02 9.35 -3.22
N ARG A 112 25.92 10.69 -3.30
CA ARG A 112 26.70 11.49 -4.27
C ARG A 112 28.21 11.44 -4.03
N SER A 113 28.67 11.17 -2.82
CA SER A 113 30.10 11.05 -2.53
C SER A 113 30.68 9.67 -2.85
N VAL A 114 29.83 8.68 -3.16
CA VAL A 114 30.24 7.34 -3.58
C VAL A 114 30.75 7.39 -5.03
N ARG A 115 32.01 7.00 -5.25
CA ARG A 115 32.63 7.01 -6.59
C ARG A 115 32.14 5.89 -7.52
N LYS A 116 31.80 4.73 -6.95
CA LYS A 116 31.29 3.55 -7.66
C LYS A 116 30.32 2.82 -6.73
N GLY A 117 29.12 2.56 -7.20
CA GLY A 117 28.09 1.84 -6.47
C GLY A 117 27.09 1.24 -7.44
N TYR A 118 26.24 0.36 -6.92
CA TYR A 118 25.08 -0.19 -7.61
C TYR A 118 23.84 0.29 -6.87
N THR A 119 22.77 0.52 -7.62
CA THR A 119 21.46 0.85 -7.05
C THR A 119 20.51 -0.29 -7.34
N LEU A 120 19.78 -0.72 -6.32
CA LEU A 120 18.71 -1.71 -6.44
C LEU A 120 17.38 -1.05 -6.11
N ASP A 121 16.42 -1.16 -7.02
CA ASP A 121 15.02 -0.81 -6.75
C ASP A 121 14.30 -2.02 -6.14
N VAL A 122 13.76 -1.85 -4.93
CA VAL A 122 12.89 -2.85 -4.30
C VAL A 122 11.50 -2.75 -4.94
N THR A 123 11.40 -3.33 -6.13
CA THR A 123 10.16 -3.35 -6.90
C THR A 123 9.00 -3.89 -6.06
N LYS A 124 7.89 -3.15 -6.02
CA LYS A 124 6.66 -3.54 -5.31
C LYS A 124 6.88 -3.76 -3.80
N CYS A 125 7.80 -3.03 -3.15
CA CYS A 125 8.14 -3.16 -1.74
C CYS A 125 6.92 -3.25 -0.79
N TYR A 126 5.87 -2.46 -1.04
CA TYR A 126 4.63 -2.48 -0.25
C TYR A 126 3.90 -3.82 -0.36
N TYR A 127 3.83 -4.42 -1.55
CA TYR A 127 3.17 -5.70 -1.78
C TYR A 127 3.89 -6.89 -1.12
N CYS A 128 5.15 -6.72 -0.69
CA CYS A 128 5.89 -7.73 0.06
C CYS A 128 5.52 -7.77 1.56
N ILE A 129 4.82 -6.75 2.06
CA ILE A 129 4.47 -6.62 3.48
C ILE A 129 3.02 -7.06 3.66
N ARG A 130 2.78 -8.08 4.49
CA ARG A 130 1.44 -8.60 4.77
C ARG A 130 0.72 -7.70 5.76
N MET A 131 -0.60 -7.60 5.64
CA MET A 131 -1.43 -6.90 6.62
C MET A 131 -1.89 -7.87 7.71
N ASP A 132 -1.99 -7.36 8.94
CA ASP A 132 -2.57 -8.12 10.06
C ASP A 132 -4.06 -8.43 9.77
N PRO A 133 -4.54 -9.68 9.95
CA PRO A 133 -5.92 -10.06 9.66
C PRO A 133 -6.99 -9.22 10.38
N SER A 134 -6.68 -8.70 11.57
CA SER A 134 -7.60 -7.83 12.31
C SER A 134 -7.95 -6.52 11.57
N LEU A 135 -7.18 -6.17 10.55
CA LEU A 135 -7.34 -4.96 9.75
C LEU A 135 -8.10 -5.20 8.44
N PHE A 136 -8.34 -6.44 8.02
CA PHE A 136 -8.97 -6.75 6.73
C PHE A 136 -10.36 -6.12 6.59
N LYS A 137 -11.14 -6.06 7.67
CA LYS A 137 -12.45 -5.37 7.72
C LYS A 137 -12.41 -3.87 7.43
N TYR A 138 -11.25 -3.23 7.55
CA TYR A 138 -11.05 -1.81 7.20
C TYR A 138 -10.48 -1.61 5.80
N LEU A 139 -10.04 -2.71 5.17
CA LEU A 139 -9.34 -2.76 3.90
C LEU A 139 -10.16 -3.51 2.85
N ALA A 140 -11.49 -3.55 3.03
CA ALA A 140 -12.38 -4.14 2.04
C ALA A 140 -12.42 -3.25 0.80
N ILE A 141 -12.53 -3.86 -0.38
CA ILE A 141 -12.54 -3.22 -1.69
C ILE A 141 -13.47 -4.02 -2.60
N PHE A 142 -14.13 -3.34 -3.54
CA PHE A 142 -14.73 -4.07 -4.66
C PHE A 142 -13.69 -4.27 -5.76
N VAL A 143 -13.75 -5.42 -6.41
CA VAL A 143 -13.02 -5.70 -7.64
C VAL A 143 -13.95 -6.46 -8.56
N ASN A 144 -14.28 -5.88 -9.72
CA ASN A 144 -15.18 -6.47 -10.71
C ASN A 144 -16.53 -6.89 -10.12
N GLY A 145 -17.12 -6.03 -9.28
CA GLY A 145 -18.42 -6.27 -8.63
C GLY A 145 -18.38 -7.22 -7.44
N GLU A 146 -17.23 -7.81 -7.09
CA GLU A 146 -17.08 -8.72 -5.95
C GLU A 146 -16.30 -8.08 -4.80
N LEU A 147 -16.75 -8.32 -3.57
CA LEU A 147 -16.09 -7.81 -2.38
C LEU A 147 -14.84 -8.63 -2.03
N HIS A 148 -13.72 -7.94 -1.87
CA HIS A 148 -12.41 -8.47 -1.53
C HIS A 148 -11.80 -7.72 -0.35
N CYS A 149 -10.74 -8.24 0.27
CA CYS A 149 -9.87 -7.49 1.20
C CYS A 149 -8.42 -7.47 0.72
N MET A 150 -7.74 -6.36 1.02
CA MET A 150 -6.29 -6.24 0.81
C MET A 150 -5.52 -7.05 1.86
N LEU A 151 -4.68 -7.98 1.41
CA LEU A 151 -3.83 -8.85 2.24
C LEU A 151 -2.42 -8.30 2.45
N VAL A 152 -2.05 -7.29 1.67
CA VAL A 152 -0.71 -6.68 1.64
C VAL A 152 -0.84 -5.17 1.81
N LEU A 153 0.25 -4.53 2.22
CA LEU A 153 0.29 -3.11 2.51
C LEU A 153 -0.09 -2.31 1.25
N PRO A 154 -1.26 -1.62 1.27
CA PRO A 154 -1.73 -0.92 0.10
C PRO A 154 -1.04 0.44 -0.04
N PHE A 155 -0.87 0.89 -1.29
CA PHE A 155 -0.37 2.24 -1.57
C PHE A 155 -1.41 3.30 -1.17
N GLY A 156 -0.94 4.44 -0.65
CA GLY A 156 -1.79 5.56 -0.20
C GLY A 156 -2.11 5.57 1.31
N LEU A 157 -1.82 4.47 2.02
CA LEU A 157 -1.92 4.42 3.47
C LEU A 157 -0.83 5.32 4.10
N GLY A 158 -1.23 6.22 5.00
CA GLY A 158 -0.37 7.26 5.58
C GLY A 158 0.96 6.75 6.19
N PRO A 159 0.93 5.72 7.06
CA PRO A 159 2.16 5.14 7.61
C PRO A 159 2.93 4.21 6.65
N ALA A 160 2.41 3.87 5.46
CA ALA A 160 3.03 2.86 4.60
C ALA A 160 4.51 3.11 4.25
N PRO A 161 4.94 4.32 3.87
CA PRO A 161 6.36 4.59 3.60
C PRO A 161 7.26 4.26 4.80
N LYS A 162 6.84 4.63 6.02
CA LYS A 162 7.58 4.36 7.26
C LYS A 162 7.67 2.86 7.55
N ILE A 163 6.58 2.14 7.31
CA ILE A 163 6.54 0.68 7.49
C ILE A 163 7.50 0.00 6.50
N ALA A 164 7.49 0.43 5.23
CA ALA A 164 8.40 -0.08 4.22
C ALA A 164 9.88 0.22 4.56
N THR A 165 10.20 1.46 4.95
CA THR A 165 11.55 1.83 5.39
C THR A 165 12.01 1.01 6.59
N ALA A 166 11.14 0.77 7.57
CA ALA A 166 11.46 -0.06 8.74
C ALA A 166 11.74 -1.53 8.34
N ALA A 167 10.95 -2.09 7.42
CA ALA A 167 11.15 -3.44 6.92
C ALA A 167 12.48 -3.58 6.15
N ILE A 168 12.77 -2.64 5.24
CA ILE A 168 14.01 -2.63 4.45
C ILE A 168 15.21 -2.42 5.36
N THR A 169 15.14 -1.46 6.29
CA THR A 169 16.22 -1.23 7.27
C THR A 169 16.48 -2.47 8.10
N TRP A 170 15.45 -3.18 8.56
CA TRP A 170 15.60 -4.44 9.28
C TRP A 170 16.29 -5.52 8.44
N LEU A 171 15.89 -5.67 7.17
CA LEU A 171 16.51 -6.63 6.24
C LEU A 171 18.00 -6.35 6.05
N LEU A 172 18.35 -5.07 5.90
CA LEU A 172 19.72 -4.63 5.64
C LEU A 172 20.66 -4.74 6.86
N ARG A 173 20.13 -4.89 8.09
CA ARG A 173 20.97 -5.07 9.30
C ARG A 173 21.93 -6.27 9.23
N ARG A 174 21.63 -7.25 8.37
CA ARG A 174 22.45 -8.46 8.18
C ARG A 174 23.40 -8.36 6.99
N VAL A 175 23.33 -7.28 6.21
CA VAL A 175 24.16 -7.09 5.03
C VAL A 175 25.42 -6.32 5.42
N PRO A 176 26.63 -6.82 5.09
CA PRO A 176 27.88 -6.14 5.41
C PRO A 176 28.03 -4.80 4.68
N TYR A 177 28.71 -3.84 5.31
CA TYR A 177 28.97 -2.50 4.77
C TYR A 177 29.83 -2.55 3.48
N PRO A 178 29.64 -1.62 2.51
CA PRO A 178 28.70 -0.49 2.51
C PRO A 178 27.34 -0.79 1.86
N VAL A 179 26.26 -0.65 2.65
CA VAL A 179 24.88 -0.65 2.15
C VAL A 179 24.08 0.43 2.90
N SER A 180 23.17 1.08 2.19
CA SER A 180 22.28 2.12 2.70
C SER A 180 20.96 2.04 1.95
N ALA A 181 19.87 2.56 2.49
CA ALA A 181 18.59 2.60 1.79
C ALA A 181 17.83 3.89 2.04
N TYR A 182 17.01 4.25 1.07
CA TYR A 182 16.05 5.33 1.16
C TYR A 182 14.74 4.89 0.50
N LEU A 183 13.68 4.74 1.29
CA LEU A 183 12.41 4.14 0.84
C LEU A 183 12.67 2.79 0.15
N ASP A 184 12.39 2.69 -1.14
CA ASP A 184 12.55 1.52 -2.02
C ASP A 184 13.92 1.43 -2.71
N ASP A 185 14.76 2.46 -2.64
CA ASP A 185 16.12 2.43 -3.21
C ASP A 185 17.15 1.92 -2.19
N ILE A 186 18.03 1.01 -2.64
CA ILE A 186 19.19 0.48 -1.88
C ILE A 186 20.49 0.75 -2.65
#